data_AF-A0A955DBL7-F1
#
_entry.id   AF-A0A955DBL7-F1
#
_cell.length_a   1.000
_cell.length_b   1.000
_cell.length_c   1.000
_cell.angle_alpha   90.00
_cell.angle_beta   90.00
_cell.angle_gamma   90.00
#
_symmetry.space_group_name_H-M   'P 1'
#
loop_
_entity.id
_entity.type
_entity.pdbx_description
1 polymer ?
#
loop_
_entity_poly.entity_id
_entity_poly.type
_entity_poly.pdbx_seq_one_letter_code
_entity_poly.pdbx_strand_id
1 'polypeptide(L)'
;GGREVAGGDLACLFLRPRPGSGVASVGVVAGTGAAGLRLAEQLPYFVSGAHYPDWTIIDSSMLMDSGGGRAGVVGCGFFAEDWSVGSDTAWREAR
;
A
#
# COMPACT_ATOMS: atom_id res chain seq x y z
N GLY A 1 -14.15 0.17 4.91
CA GLY A 1 -13.41 -0.30 3.73
C GLY A 1 -14.25 -1.31 2.98
N GLY A 2 -15.12 -0.86 2.09
CA GLY A 2 -16.03 -1.74 1.34
C GLY A 2 -15.52 -2.14 -0.04
N ARG A 3 -14.22 -1.95 -0.31
CA ARG A 3 -13.60 -2.22 -1.61
C ARG A 3 -12.63 -3.39 -1.48
N GLU A 4 -12.74 -4.32 -2.41
CA GLU A 4 -11.84 -5.46 -2.56
C GLU A 4 -11.06 -5.31 -3.86
N VAL A 5 -9.78 -5.68 -3.81
CA VAL A 5 -8.91 -5.75 -4.99
C VAL A 5 -8.34 -7.16 -5.04
N ALA A 6 -8.67 -7.90 -6.09
CA ALA A 6 -8.15 -9.25 -6.33
C ALA A 6 -7.01 -9.21 -7.35
N GLY A 7 -6.01 -10.06 -7.15
CA GLY A 7 -4.83 -10.19 -8.01
C GLY A 7 -3.84 -11.20 -7.43
N GLY A 8 -2.96 -11.73 -8.27
CA GLY A 8 -1.91 -12.70 -7.87
C GLY A 8 -0.52 -12.07 -7.73
N ASP A 9 -0.44 -10.75 -7.88
CA ASP A 9 0.81 -9.99 -8.00
C ASP A 9 0.75 -8.64 -7.25
N LEU A 10 -0.16 -8.50 -6.29
CA LEU A 10 -0.32 -7.30 -5.48
C LEU A 10 0.61 -7.31 -4.27
N ALA A 11 1.15 -6.15 -3.90
CA ALA A 11 1.69 -5.88 -2.57
C ALA A 11 0.84 -4.84 -1.84
N CYS A 12 0.73 -4.99 -0.53
CA CYS A 12 -0.07 -4.13 0.33
C CYS A 12 0.76 -3.71 1.55
N LEU A 13 0.85 -2.40 1.74
CA LEU A 13 1.43 -1.77 2.92
C LEU A 13 0.34 -1.05 3.67
N PHE A 14 0.27 -1.19 5.00
CA PHE A 14 -0.54 -0.29 5.80
C PHE A 14 -0.10 -0.26 7.26
N LEU A 15 -0.52 0.76 8.00
CA LEU A 15 -0.31 0.86 9.44
C LEU A 15 -1.61 0.98 10.23
N ARG A 16 -1.62 0.43 11.45
CA ARG A 16 -2.74 0.59 12.40
C ARG A 16 -2.21 0.78 13.83
N PRO A 17 -2.93 1.49 14.71
CA PRO A 17 -2.62 1.52 16.14
C PRO A 17 -2.61 0.11 16.71
N ARG A 18 -1.65 -0.17 17.59
CA ARG A 18 -1.66 -1.44 18.33
C ARG A 18 -2.70 -1.35 19.46
N PRO A 19 -3.67 -2.28 19.53
CA PRO A 19 -4.60 -2.32 20.65
C PRO A 19 -3.86 -2.35 22.00
N GLY A 20 -4.32 -1.55 22.96
CA GLY A 20 -3.70 -1.43 24.29
C GLY A 20 -2.46 -0.54 24.35
N SER A 21 -2.21 0.31 23.35
CA SER A 21 -1.06 1.23 23.36
C SER A 21 -1.36 2.58 22.72
N GLY A 22 -1.10 3.66 23.46
CA GLY A 22 -1.25 5.03 22.94
C GLY A 22 -0.05 5.56 22.15
N VAL A 23 1.01 4.76 22.00
CA VAL A 23 2.30 5.23 21.43
C VAL A 23 2.85 4.34 20.32
N ALA A 24 2.23 3.19 20.05
CA ALA A 24 2.80 2.21 19.12
C ALA A 24 1.78 1.72 18.10
N SER A 25 2.31 1.44 16.92
CA SER A 25 1.57 1.00 15.73
C SER A 25 2.10 -0.34 15.23
N VAL A 26 1.29 -1.02 14.44
CA VAL A 26 1.65 -2.22 13.67
C VAL A 26 1.71 -1.81 12.21
N GLY A 27 2.88 -1.98 11.60
CA GLY A 27 3.03 -1.91 10.15
C GLY A 27 2.82 -3.29 9.54
N VAL A 28 2.14 -3.34 8.41
CA VAL A 28 1.87 -4.56 7.65
C VAL A 28 2.56 -4.47 6.32
N VAL A 29 3.29 -5.54 5.98
CA VAL A 29 3.86 -5.79 4.67
C VAL A 29 3.26 -7.11 4.19
N ALA A 30 2.45 -7.05 3.14
CA ALA A 30 1.74 -8.21 2.61
C ALA A 30 1.89 -8.29 1.09
N GLY A 31 1.78 -9.51 0.58
CA GLY A 31 1.78 -9.78 -0.86
C GLY A 31 0.78 -10.88 -1.19
N THR A 32 0.17 -10.78 -2.36
CA THR A 32 -0.67 -11.84 -2.95
C THR A 32 0.17 -12.62 -3.94
N GLY A 33 0.08 -13.95 -3.88
CA GLY A 33 0.88 -14.85 -4.72
C GLY A 33 2.41 -14.66 -4.57
N ALA A 34 3.18 -15.42 -5.35
CA ALA A 34 4.63 -15.33 -5.31
C ALA A 34 5.16 -14.02 -5.91
N ALA A 35 4.48 -13.47 -6.93
CA ALA A 35 4.86 -12.21 -7.56
C ALA A 35 4.66 -11.02 -6.61
N GLY A 36 3.53 -10.95 -5.91
CA GLY A 36 3.26 -9.86 -4.95
C GLY A 36 4.17 -9.90 -3.73
N LEU A 37 4.53 -11.10 -3.24
CA LEU A 37 5.52 -11.24 -2.17
C LEU A 37 6.91 -10.74 -2.61
N ARG A 38 7.35 -11.10 -3.83
CA ARG A 38 8.61 -10.59 -4.39
C ARG A 38 8.58 -9.08 -4.61
N LEU A 39 7.44 -8.54 -5.06
CA LEU A 39 7.26 -7.09 -5.18
C LEU A 39 7.45 -6.41 -3.82
N ALA A 40 6.82 -6.92 -2.76
CA ALA A 40 6.95 -6.37 -1.41
C ALA A 40 8.41 -6.38 -0.90
N GLU A 41 9.21 -7.39 -1.26
CA GLU A 41 10.64 -7.46 -0.91
C GLU A 41 11.47 -6.36 -1.59
N GLN A 42 11.08 -5.93 -2.80
CA GLN A 42 11.83 -4.93 -3.58
C GLN A 42 11.50 -3.48 -3.19
N LEU A 43 10.54 -3.25 -2.29
CA LEU A 43 10.13 -1.90 -1.93
C LEU A 43 11.20 -1.17 -1.09
N PRO A 44 11.55 0.08 -1.43
CA PRO A 44 12.57 0.84 -0.73
C PRO A 44 12.09 1.44 0.60
N TYR A 45 11.78 0.60 1.59
CA TYR A 45 11.25 1.01 2.91
C TYR A 45 12.12 2.02 3.67
N PHE A 46 13.44 1.90 3.53
CA PHE A 46 14.42 2.69 4.29
C PHE A 46 15.14 3.73 3.43
N VAL A 47 14.65 3.99 2.21
CA VAL A 47 15.21 5.03 1.34
C VAL A 47 14.44 6.32 1.54
N SER A 48 15.17 7.39 1.85
CA SER A 48 14.60 8.73 1.93
C SER A 48 13.92 9.11 0.61
N GLY A 49 12.71 9.67 0.68
CA GLY A 49 11.97 10.12 -0.50
C GLY A 49 10.96 9.13 -1.08
N ALA A 50 10.92 7.87 -0.62
CA ALA A 50 9.95 6.87 -1.12
C ALA A 50 8.48 7.18 -0.70
N HIS A 51 8.30 7.78 0.48
CA HIS A 51 7.05 8.28 1.06
C HIS A 51 5.79 7.45 0.75
N TYR A 52 5.56 6.38 1.53
CA TYR A 52 4.31 5.63 1.48
C TYR A 52 3.22 6.30 2.33
N PRO A 53 1.99 6.48 1.79
CA PRO A 53 0.81 6.82 2.59
C PRO A 53 0.48 5.75 3.65
N ASP A 54 -0.46 6.05 4.54
CA ASP A 54 -0.82 5.14 5.65
C ASP A 54 -1.29 3.77 5.19
N TRP A 55 -1.84 3.69 3.98
CA TRP A 55 -2.08 2.45 3.28
C TRP A 55 -1.78 2.59 1.77
N THR A 56 -1.26 1.54 1.16
CA THR A 56 -0.88 1.50 -0.24
C THR A 56 -1.04 0.09 -0.79
N ILE A 57 -1.68 -0.03 -1.96
CA ILE A 57 -1.79 -1.25 -2.75
C ILE A 57 -1.11 -0.97 -4.09
N ILE A 58 -0.20 -1.84 -4.47
CA ILE A 58 0.56 -1.78 -5.72
C ILE A 58 0.54 -3.14 -6.42
N ASP A 59 0.72 -3.15 -7.73
CA ASP A 59 0.90 -4.37 -8.52
C ASP A 59 2.29 -4.44 -9.17
N SER A 60 2.58 -5.57 -9.82
CA SER A 60 3.90 -5.84 -10.39
C SER A 60 4.31 -4.86 -11.51
N SER A 61 3.36 -4.11 -12.09
CA SER A 61 3.70 -3.09 -13.10
C SER A 61 4.51 -1.94 -12.52
N MET A 62 4.53 -1.78 -11.18
CA MET A 62 5.42 -0.83 -10.49
C MET A 62 6.90 -1.03 -10.82
N LEU A 63 7.31 -2.28 -11.10
CA LEU A 63 8.69 -2.61 -11.43
C LEU A 63 9.01 -2.47 -12.93
N MET A 64 7.98 -2.39 -13.77
CA MET A 64 8.12 -2.41 -15.24
C MET A 64 8.01 -1.02 -15.85
N ASP A 65 7.49 -0.03 -15.12
CA ASP A 65 7.20 1.30 -15.63
C ASP A 65 8.41 2.24 -15.56
N SER A 66 8.88 2.71 -16.72
CA SER A 66 9.91 3.74 -16.86
C SER A 66 9.41 5.15 -16.48
N GLY A 67 8.10 5.33 -16.25
CA GLY A 67 7.45 6.57 -15.81
C GLY A 67 7.51 6.87 -14.30
N GLY A 68 8.40 6.20 -13.55
CA GLY A 68 8.58 6.42 -12.11
C GLY A 68 7.62 5.63 -11.22
N GLY A 69 7.14 4.46 -11.68
CA GLY A 69 6.38 3.50 -10.88
C GLY A 69 4.94 3.88 -10.55
N ARG A 70 4.46 5.05 -10.98
CA ARG A 70 3.10 5.53 -10.74
C ARG A 70 2.03 4.62 -11.34
N ALA A 71 2.31 4.01 -12.50
CA ALA A 71 1.35 3.10 -13.13
C ALA A 71 1.02 1.89 -12.26
N GLY A 72 1.94 1.47 -11.39
CA GLY A 72 1.77 0.32 -10.51
C GLY A 72 1.00 0.59 -9.21
N VAL A 73 0.66 1.83 -8.90
CA VAL A 73 -0.18 2.15 -7.73
C VAL A 73 -1.63 1.84 -8.07
N VAL A 74 -2.20 0.85 -7.37
CA VAL A 74 -3.61 0.44 -7.52
C VAL A 74 -4.51 1.33 -6.67
N GLY A 75 -4.06 1.66 -5.46
CA GLY A 75 -4.74 2.61 -4.58
C GLY A 75 -3.89 2.94 -3.36
N CYS A 76 -4.10 4.11 -2.78
CA CYS A 76 -3.41 4.54 -1.57
C CYS A 76 -4.19 5.64 -0.85
N GLY A 77 -3.79 5.97 0.37
CA GLY A 77 -4.37 7.09 1.08
C GLY A 77 -3.93 7.19 2.54
N PHE A 78 -4.53 8.16 3.22
CA PHE A 78 -4.34 8.44 4.64
C PHE A 78 -5.60 8.10 5.42
N PHE A 79 -5.45 7.61 6.64
CA PHE A 79 -6.60 7.41 7.51
C PHE A 79 -7.07 8.76 8.10
N ALA A 80 -8.34 8.85 8.48
CA ALA A 80 -8.83 9.97 9.28
C ALA A 80 -8.24 9.91 10.70
N GLU A 81 -8.45 10.96 11.51
CA GLU A 81 -7.92 11.03 12.88
C GLU A 81 -8.40 9.90 13.79
N ASP A 82 -9.60 9.37 13.55
CA ASP A 82 -10.17 8.20 14.23
C ASP A 82 -9.70 6.86 13.65
N TRP A 83 -8.77 6.91 12.70
CA TRP A 83 -8.25 5.83 11.91
C TRP A 83 -9.25 5.08 11.01
N SER A 84 -10.39 5.71 10.70
CA SER A 84 -11.30 5.23 9.68
C SER A 84 -10.74 5.49 8.28
N VAL A 85 -11.24 4.75 7.28
CA VAL A 85 -10.96 5.07 5.87
C VAL A 85 -11.77 6.30 5.51
N GLY A 86 -11.11 7.45 5.43
CA GLY A 86 -11.72 8.74 5.12
C GLY A 86 -11.80 9.03 3.62
N SER A 87 -11.98 10.30 3.28
CA SER A 87 -12.02 10.77 1.88
C SER A 87 -10.64 10.92 1.25
N ASP A 88 -9.56 10.95 2.04
CA ASP A 88 -8.19 11.08 1.55
C ASP A 88 -7.67 9.75 1.01
N THR A 89 -8.25 9.34 -0.11
CA THR A 89 -7.95 8.09 -0.79
C THR A 89 -7.92 8.32 -2.30
N ALA A 90 -6.98 7.67 -2.96
CA ALA A 90 -6.84 7.67 -4.41
C ALA A 90 -6.87 6.22 -4.91
N TRP A 91 -7.53 6.01 -6.05
CA TRP A 91 -7.62 4.72 -6.71
C TRP A 91 -7.30 4.89 -8.18
N ARG A 92 -6.58 3.93 -8.74
CA ARG A 92 -6.40 3.83 -10.18
C ARG A 92 -7.75 3.51 -10.82
N GLU A 93 -8.10 4.21 -11.90
CA GLU A 93 -9.30 3.92 -12.68
C GLU A 93 -9.22 2.50 -13.26
N ALA A 94 -10.35 1.80 -13.27
CA ALA A 94 -10.45 0.52 -13.94
C ALA A 94 -10.26 0.74 -15.45
N ARG A 95 -9.41 -0.08 -16.08
CA ARG A 95 -9.27 -0.12 -17.54
C ARG A 95 -10.46 -0.81 -18.19
#